data_AF-A0A936Z759-F1
#
_entry.id   AF-A0A936Z759-F1
#
_cell.length_a   1.000
_cell.length_b   1.000
_cell.length_c   1.000
_cell.angle_alpha   90.00
_cell.angle_beta   90.00
_cell.angle_gamma   90.00
#
_symmetry.space_group_name_H-M   'P 1'
#
loop_
_entity.id
_entity.type
_entity.pdbx_description
1 polymer ?
#
loop_
_entity_poly.entity_id
_entity_poly.type
_entity_poly.pdbx_seq_one_letter_code
_entity_poly.pdbx_strand_id
1 'polypeptide(L)'
;MFTAVGVAGCNGSFNPVRDVASAVGAGPQMAVTPDFVARSRPTNLEYMPIGTASEGRPTPARSAAEIKAAEAELDAIRARNEAAGAAAIEMGKTPPPQPVRLPANTSQ
;
A
#
# COMPACT_ATOMS: atom_id res chain seq x y z
N MET A 1 39.80 35.01 1.47
CA MET A 1 39.36 34.08 2.53
C MET A 1 37.85 34.12 2.58
N PHE A 2 37.18 33.14 1.98
CA PHE A 2 35.72 33.02 2.01
C PHE A 2 35.34 32.12 3.20
N THR A 3 34.69 32.70 4.20
CA THR A 3 34.19 31.98 5.37
C THR A 3 32.96 31.18 4.95
N ALA A 4 33.08 29.86 4.88
CA ALA A 4 31.97 28.96 4.60
C ALA A 4 31.04 28.90 5.83
N VAL A 5 29.94 29.65 5.77
CA VAL A 5 28.82 29.49 6.71
C VAL A 5 28.15 28.17 6.37
N GLY A 6 28.36 27.16 7.21
CA GLY A 6 27.74 25.85 7.09
C GLY A 6 26.22 25.98 7.20
N VAL A 7 25.53 25.73 6.08
CA VAL A 7 24.08 25.55 6.05
C VAL A 7 23.78 24.18 6.65
N ALA A 8 23.67 24.13 7.99
CA ALA A 8 23.10 22.99 8.69
C ALA A 8 21.61 22.88 8.31
N GLY A 9 21.19 21.66 7.96
CA GLY A 9 20.01 21.37 7.17
C GLY A 9 18.67 21.89 7.71
N CYS A 10 17.75 22.12 6.77
CA CYS A 10 16.34 22.45 6.96
C CYS A 10 15.50 21.40 7.74
N ASN A 11 16.13 20.45 8.43
CA ASN A 11 15.47 19.36 9.15
C ASN A 11 16.15 19.01 10.48
N GLY A 12 17.05 19.87 10.99
CA GLY A 12 17.66 19.71 12.31
C GLY A 12 16.76 20.30 13.39
N SER A 13 16.67 19.64 14.55
CA SER A 13 15.89 20.09 15.71
C SER A 13 16.37 21.42 16.33
N PHE A 14 17.46 22.01 15.83
CA PHE A 14 18.00 23.30 16.24
C PHE A 14 18.04 24.26 15.05
N ASN A 15 17.25 25.34 15.10
CA ASN A 15 17.26 26.40 14.10
C ASN A 15 17.29 27.75 14.83
N PRO A 16 18.46 28.42 14.89
CA PRO A 16 18.64 29.59 15.74
C PRO A 16 17.74 30.77 15.34
N VAL A 17 17.42 30.91 14.05
CA VAL A 17 16.53 31.98 13.57
C VAL A 17 15.08 31.72 14.01
N ARG A 18 14.61 30.47 13.84
CA ARG A 18 13.29 30.05 14.32
C ARG A 18 13.18 30.20 15.83
N ASP A 19 14.19 29.75 16.57
CA ASP A 19 14.12 29.68 18.03
C ASP A 19 14.12 31.10 18.66
N VAL A 20 14.89 32.05 18.09
CA VAL A 20 14.81 33.47 18.46
C VAL A 20 13.46 34.08 18.09
N ALA A 21 12.94 33.80 16.89
CA ALA A 21 11.63 34.30 16.47
C ALA A 21 10.48 33.79 17.36
N SER A 22 10.48 32.50 17.70
CA SER A 22 9.51 31.91 18.62
C SER A 22 9.64 32.48 20.05
N ALA A 23 10.87 32.73 20.53
CA ALA A 23 11.10 33.30 21.86
C ALA A 23 10.60 34.74 22.01
N VAL A 24 10.67 35.55 20.95
CA VAL A 24 10.12 36.93 20.93
C VAL A 24 8.66 36.99 20.48
N GLY A 25 8.00 35.83 20.31
CA GLY A 25 6.59 35.74 19.91
C GLY A 25 6.31 36.07 18.44
N ALA A 26 7.35 36.29 17.62
CA ALA A 26 7.25 36.60 16.19
C ALA A 26 7.29 35.35 15.28
N GLY A 27 7.42 34.15 15.87
CA GLY A 27 7.48 32.87 15.17
C GLY A 27 6.39 31.88 15.62
N PRO A 28 6.14 30.82 14.84
CA PRO A 28 5.19 29.78 15.21
C PRO A 28 5.59 29.15 16.55
N GLN A 29 4.61 28.99 17.45
CA GLN A 29 4.80 28.35 18.73
C GLN A 29 4.84 26.83 18.54
N MET A 30 5.89 26.19 19.04
CA MET A 30 5.98 24.72 19.02
C MET A 30 4.94 24.16 19.99
N ALA A 31 4.05 23.31 19.49
CA ALA A 31 3.11 22.60 20.35
C ALA A 31 3.86 21.73 21.36
N VAL A 32 3.34 21.66 22.59
CA VAL A 32 3.89 20.78 23.63
C VAL A 32 3.80 19.34 23.13
N THR A 33 4.95 18.66 23.13
CA THR A 33 5.02 17.26 22.70
C THR A 33 4.38 16.38 23.79
N PRO A 34 3.44 15.48 23.45
CA PRO A 34 2.84 14.57 24.43
C PRO A 34 3.88 13.70 25.15
N ASP A 35 3.65 13.38 26.42
CA ASP A 35 4.61 12.66 27.27
C ASP A 35 5.03 11.28 26.73
N PHE A 36 4.14 10.58 26.04
CA PHE A 36 4.49 9.29 25.43
C PHE A 36 5.46 9.46 24.24
N VAL A 37 5.35 10.56 23.51
CA VAL A 37 6.26 10.91 22.41
C VAL A 37 7.61 11.37 22.97
N ALA A 38 7.60 12.20 24.02
CA ALA A 38 8.83 12.63 24.68
C ALA A 38 9.63 11.45 25.26
N ARG A 39 8.94 10.46 25.85
CA ARG A 39 9.56 9.26 26.43
C ARG A 39 10.02 8.22 25.39
N SER A 40 9.41 8.18 24.21
CA SER A 40 9.74 7.20 23.17
C SER A 40 10.85 7.69 22.22
N ARG A 41 11.07 9.00 22.13
CA ARG A 41 12.13 9.54 21.29
C ARG A 41 13.50 9.28 21.93
N PRO A 42 14.41 8.58 21.24
CA PRO A 42 15.76 8.41 21.74
C PRO A 42 16.46 9.77 21.80
N THR A 43 17.16 10.03 22.90
CA THR A 43 17.92 11.29 23.10
C THR A 43 19.13 11.38 22.17
N ASN A 44 19.70 10.23 21.79
CA ASN A 44 20.77 10.11 20.81
C ASN A 44 20.25 9.44 19.55
N LEU A 45 20.41 10.13 18.42
CA LEU A 45 20.14 9.61 17.07
C LEU A 45 21.38 8.93 16.48
N GLU A 46 22.25 8.38 17.34
CA GLU A 46 23.40 7.61 16.87
C GLU A 46 22.91 6.40 16.07
N TYR A 47 23.76 5.96 15.14
CA TYR A 47 23.48 4.87 14.22
C TYR A 47 22.88 3.67 14.96
N MET A 48 21.59 3.41 14.70
CA MET A 48 20.92 2.19 15.15
C MET A 48 21.13 1.16 14.05
N PRO A 49 21.98 0.13 14.24
CA PRO A 49 22.17 -0.91 13.22
C PRO A 49 20.84 -1.63 13.06
N ILE A 50 20.11 -1.27 12.00
CA ILE A 50 19.00 -2.08 11.50
C ILE A 50 19.65 -3.44 11.21
N GLY A 51 19.15 -4.48 11.89
CA GLY A 51 19.82 -5.77 12.03
C GLY A 51 20.45 -6.27 10.73
N THR A 52 21.57 -6.99 10.87
CA THR A 52 22.27 -7.71 9.81
C THR A 52 21.27 -8.23 8.79
N ALA A 53 21.51 -7.97 7.49
CA ALA A 53 20.67 -8.46 6.42
C ALA A 53 20.35 -9.93 6.70
N SER A 54 19.07 -10.23 7.00
CA SER A 54 18.60 -11.60 7.07
C SER A 54 19.10 -12.26 5.80
N GLU A 55 19.83 -13.37 5.91
CA GLU A 55 20.12 -14.18 4.73
C GLU A 55 18.78 -14.38 4.03
N GLY A 56 18.65 -13.79 2.85
CA GLY A 56 17.38 -13.73 2.15
C GLY A 56 16.87 -15.16 1.96
N ARG A 57 15.55 -15.32 1.82
CA ARG A 57 15.00 -16.63 1.48
C ARG A 57 15.76 -17.16 0.25
N PRO A 58 16.23 -18.42 0.24
CA PRO A 58 16.83 -18.98 -0.96
C PRO A 58 15.78 -18.96 -2.08
N THR A 59 16.06 -18.19 -3.14
CA THR A 59 15.22 -18.08 -4.35
C THR A 59 15.99 -18.58 -5.56
N PRO A 60 16.27 -19.89 -5.65
CA PRO A 60 16.90 -20.44 -6.85
C PRO A 60 15.98 -20.25 -8.06
N ALA A 61 16.59 -20.02 -9.23
CA ALA A 61 15.85 -20.02 -10.48
C ALA A 61 15.26 -21.41 -10.73
N ARG A 62 14.03 -21.46 -11.25
CA ARG A 62 13.41 -22.72 -11.66
C ARG A 62 14.19 -23.33 -12.82
N SER A 63 14.34 -24.65 -12.81
CA SER A 63 14.87 -25.40 -13.94
C SER A 63 13.91 -25.36 -15.14
N ALA A 64 14.44 -25.61 -16.35
CA ALA A 64 13.61 -25.67 -17.56
C ALA A 64 12.50 -26.73 -17.47
N ALA A 65 12.75 -27.85 -16.77
CA ALA A 65 11.76 -28.88 -16.55
C ALA A 65 10.62 -28.40 -15.64
N GLU A 66 10.93 -27.69 -14.56
CA GLU A 66 9.94 -27.11 -13.64
C GLU A 66 9.12 -26.01 -14.30
N ILE A 67 9.73 -25.21 -15.18
CA ILE A 67 9.01 -24.20 -15.97
C ILE A 67 8.00 -24.89 -16.90
N LYS A 68 8.44 -25.89 -17.65
CA LYS A 68 7.55 -26.64 -18.56
C LYS A 68 6.41 -27.36 -17.83
N ALA A 69 6.68 -27.89 -16.64
CA ALA A 69 5.66 -28.48 -15.80
C ALA A 69 4.62 -27.44 -15.33
N ALA A 70 5.07 -26.25 -14.93
CA ALA A 70 4.18 -25.16 -14.54
C ALA A 70 3.34 -24.65 -15.71
N GLU A 71 3.90 -24.56 -16.92
CA GLU A 71 3.15 -24.23 -18.14
C GLU A 71 2.02 -25.24 -18.40
N ALA A 72 2.33 -26.54 -18.32
CA ALA A 72 1.33 -27.58 -18.50
C ALA A 72 0.21 -27.53 -17.44
N GLU A 73 0.55 -27.19 -16.18
CA GLU A 73 -0.44 -26.99 -15.11
C GLU A 73 -1.36 -25.81 -15.43
N LEU A 74 -0.80 -24.68 -15.86
CA LEU A 74 -1.59 -23.49 -16.21
C LEU A 74 -2.53 -23.73 -17.39
N ASP A 75 -2.09 -24.46 -18.40
CA ASP A 75 -2.94 -24.83 -19.54
C ASP A 75 -4.05 -25.79 -19.14
N ALA A 76 -3.77 -26.75 -18.25
CA ALA A 76 -4.80 -27.64 -17.69
C ALA A 76 -5.86 -26.86 -16.88
N ILE A 77 -5.44 -25.88 -16.09
CA ILE A 77 -6.35 -24.99 -15.34
C ILE A 77 -7.19 -24.15 -16.31
N ARG A 78 -6.58 -23.60 -17.37
CA ARG A 78 -7.32 -22.84 -18.39
C ARG A 78 -8.41 -23.70 -19.01
N ALA A 79 -8.07 -24.90 -19.50
CA ALA A 79 -9.02 -25.81 -20.12
C ALA A 79 -10.18 -26.18 -19.17
N ARG A 80 -9.87 -26.43 -17.88
CA ARG A 80 -10.89 -26.70 -16.86
C ARG A 80 -11.84 -25.52 -16.67
N ASN A 81 -11.30 -24.30 -16.60
CA ASN A 81 -12.10 -23.10 -16.37
C ASN A 81 -12.98 -22.78 -17.58
N GLU A 82 -12.47 -22.95 -18.80
CA GLU A 82 -13.25 -22.77 -20.03
C GLU A 82 -14.40 -23.79 -20.10
N ALA A 83 -14.14 -25.06 -19.79
CA ALA A 83 -15.18 -26.08 -19.73
C ALA A 83 -16.25 -25.77 -18.66
N ALA A 84 -15.84 -25.34 -17.47
CA ALA A 84 -16.76 -24.94 -16.41
C ALA A 84 -17.59 -23.70 -16.81
N GLY A 85 -16.97 -22.72 -17.48
CA GLY A 85 -17.66 -21.54 -18.00
C GLY A 85 -18.69 -21.88 -19.06
N ALA A 86 -18.34 -22.76 -20.01
CA ALA A 86 -19.29 -23.25 -21.02
C ALA A 86 -20.49 -23.95 -20.37
N ALA A 87 -20.25 -24.81 -19.37
CA ALA A 87 -21.33 -25.46 -18.63
C ALA A 87 -22.22 -24.45 -17.89
N ALA A 88 -21.63 -23.42 -17.28
CA ALA A 88 -22.38 -22.37 -16.59
C ALA A 88 -23.25 -21.53 -17.54
N ILE A 89 -22.75 -21.22 -18.75
CA ILE A 89 -23.52 -20.54 -19.79
C ILE A 89 -24.76 -21.36 -20.16
N GLU A 90 -24.59 -22.68 -20.37
CA GLU A 90 -25.72 -23.55 -20.68
C GLU A 90 -26.75 -23.62 -19.55
N MET A 91 -26.31 -23.75 -18.30
CA MET A 91 -27.19 -23.77 -17.13
C MET A 91 -27.88 -22.42 -16.86
N GLY A 92 -27.26 -21.31 -17.25
CA GLY A 92 -27.76 -19.95 -17.03
C GLY A 92 -28.81 -19.47 -18.04
N LYS A 93 -29.12 -20.28 -19.06
CA LYS A 93 -30.15 -19.94 -20.05
C LYS A 93 -31.54 -19.97 -19.40
N THR A 94 -32.08 -18.81 -19.09
CA THR A 94 -33.49 -18.66 -18.71
C THR A 94 -34.31 -18.12 -19.89
N PRO A 95 -35.52 -18.63 -20.12
CA PRO A 95 -36.45 -18.01 -21.07
C PRO A 95 -36.77 -16.57 -20.65
N PRO A 96 -37.03 -15.67 -21.61
CA PRO A 96 -37.44 -14.30 -21.28
C PRO A 96 -38.70 -14.33 -20.39
N PRO A 97 -38.79 -13.44 -19.38
CA PRO A 97 -39.95 -13.39 -18.50
C PRO A 97 -41.20 -13.03 -19.31
N GLN A 98 -42.32 -13.68 -19.00
CA GLN A 98 -43.59 -13.34 -19.65
C GLN A 98 -43.99 -11.90 -19.28
N PRO A 99 -44.55 -11.12 -20.23
CA PRO A 99 -45.07 -9.78 -19.93
C PRO A 99 -46.10 -9.81 -18.80
N VAL A 100 -46.02 -8.85 -17.88
CA VAL A 100 -47.03 -8.66 -16.82
C VAL A 100 -48.36 -8.32 -17.48
N ARG A 101 -49.38 -9.17 -17.27
CA ARG A 101 -50.76 -8.84 -17.67
C ARG A 101 -51.34 -7.85 -16.67
N LEU A 102 -51.41 -6.58 -17.07
CA LEU A 102 -52.15 -5.58 -16.30
C LEU A 102 -53.66 -5.83 -16.49
N PRO A 103 -54.47 -5.80 -15.42
CA PRO A 103 -55.92 -5.86 -15.58
C PRO A 103 -56.36 -4.66 -16.42
N ALA A 104 -57.09 -4.91 -17.50
CA ALA A 104 -57.78 -3.84 -18.21
C ALA A 104 -58.78 -3.24 -17.21
N ASN A 105 -58.55 -2.00 -16.81
CA ASN A 105 -59.50 -1.26 -16.01
C ASN A 105 -60.87 -1.29 -16.71
N THR A 106 -61.80 -2.04 -16.15
CA THR A 106 -63.23 -1.82 -16.31
C THR A 106 -63.55 -0.48 -15.64
N SER A 107 -63.30 0.61 -16.37
CA SER A 107 -64.03 1.85 -16.11
C SER A 107 -65.46 1.66 -16.58
N GLN A 108 -66.35 1.91 -15.64
CA GLN A 108 -67.79 2.06 -15.75
C GLN A 108 -68.18 3.11 -16.81
#